data_AF-A0A839GBJ9-F1
#
_entry.id   AF-A0A839GBJ9-F1
#
_cell.length_a   1.000
_cell.length_b   1.000
_cell.length_c   1.000
_cell.angle_alpha   90.00
_cell.angle_beta   90.00
_cell.angle_gamma   90.00
#
_symmetry.space_group_name_H-M   'P 1'
#
loop_
_entity.id
_entity.type
_entity.pdbx_description
1 polymer ?
#
loop_
_entity_poly.entity_id
_entity_poly.type
_entity_poly.pdbx_seq_one_letter_code
_entity_poly.pdbx_strand_id
1 'polypeptide(L)'
;MAMYPEYMVAPIREDLTSAGFEQLMTPEEVENVLNQKEGTVLVAVNSVCGCAAAKARPALKMAVASSEKKPAKLVTVFAGMESEAVAKAREFMLPYPPSSPSIALFKDGELVHVIERHHIEGNDLTRIVDNLQGAFEEYC
;
A
#
# COMPACT_ATOMS: atom_id res chain seq x y z
N MET A 1 -19.16 -4.58 -11.66
CA MET A 1 -17.86 -4.66 -10.98
C MET A 1 -17.81 -6.02 -10.30
N ALA A 2 -16.87 -6.90 -10.65
CA ALA A 2 -16.81 -8.24 -10.07
C ALA A 2 -16.31 -8.15 -8.62
N MET A 3 -17.24 -8.15 -7.67
CA MET A 3 -16.96 -8.32 -6.25
C MET A 3 -16.53 -9.77 -6.03
N TYR A 4 -15.31 -9.99 -5.55
CA TYR A 4 -14.91 -11.33 -5.11
C TYR A 4 -15.73 -11.72 -3.88
N PRO A 5 -16.09 -13.00 -3.72
CA PRO A 5 -16.75 -13.44 -2.50
C PRO A 5 -15.92 -13.12 -1.25
N GLU A 6 -16.57 -12.67 -0.17
CA GLU A 6 -15.89 -12.21 1.05
C GLU A 6 -14.93 -13.26 1.63
N TYR A 7 -15.33 -14.53 1.63
CA TYR A 7 -14.50 -15.64 2.13
C TYR A 7 -13.18 -15.82 1.35
N MET A 8 -13.11 -15.35 0.11
CA MET A 8 -11.90 -15.43 -0.72
C MET A 8 -10.92 -14.29 -0.42
N VAL A 9 -11.44 -13.11 -0.12
CA VAL A 9 -10.63 -11.90 0.11
C VAL A 9 -10.25 -11.68 1.57
N ALA A 10 -11.05 -12.21 2.51
CA ALA A 10 -10.75 -12.17 3.94
C ALA A 10 -9.31 -12.61 4.26
N PRO A 11 -8.80 -13.78 3.83
CA PRO A 11 -7.41 -14.17 4.11
C PRO A 11 -6.37 -13.29 3.41
N ILE A 12 -6.73 -12.64 2.29
CA ILE A 12 -5.83 -11.75 1.54
C ILE A 12 -5.70 -10.39 2.25
N ARG A 13 -6.79 -9.92 2.87
CA ARG A 13 -6.77 -8.74 3.76
C ARG A 13 -5.98 -9.06 5.02
N GLU A 14 -6.27 -10.20 5.64
CA GLU A 14 -5.64 -10.66 6.88
C GLU A 14 -4.10 -10.73 6.77
N ASP A 15 -3.59 -11.09 5.60
CA ASP A 15 -2.14 -11.15 5.33
C ASP A 15 -1.42 -9.81 5.56
N LEU A 16 -2.07 -8.67 5.28
CA LEU A 16 -1.52 -7.34 5.58
C LEU A 16 -1.96 -6.84 6.95
N THR A 17 -3.21 -7.06 7.37
CA THR A 17 -3.66 -6.55 8.67
C THR A 17 -2.96 -7.23 9.85
N SER A 18 -2.61 -8.51 9.72
CA SER A 18 -1.77 -9.22 10.70
C SER A 18 -0.34 -8.66 10.79
N ALA A 19 0.11 -7.92 9.78
CA ALA A 19 1.38 -7.20 9.77
C ALA A 19 1.28 -5.74 10.25
N GLY A 20 0.12 -5.36 10.80
CA GLY A 20 -0.12 -4.03 11.37
C GLY A 20 -0.69 -3.01 10.39
N PHE A 21 -1.14 -3.42 9.19
CA PHE A 21 -1.84 -2.52 8.28
C PHE A 21 -3.29 -2.32 8.70
N GLU A 22 -3.72 -1.07 8.79
CA GLU A 22 -5.13 -0.70 8.95
C GLU A 22 -5.85 -0.75 7.60
N GLN A 23 -7.00 -1.42 7.54
CA GLN A 23 -7.79 -1.48 6.31
C GLN A 23 -8.68 -0.24 6.20
N LEU A 24 -8.53 0.52 5.12
CA LEU A 24 -9.40 1.66 4.81
C LEU A 24 -10.47 1.20 3.81
N MET A 25 -11.72 1.28 4.21
CA MET A 25 -12.86 0.74 3.46
C MET A 25 -13.70 1.82 2.78
N THR A 26 -13.57 3.07 3.23
CA THR A 26 -14.34 4.22 2.74
C THR A 26 -13.43 5.34 2.23
N PRO A 27 -13.94 6.22 1.33
CA PRO A 27 -13.22 7.42 0.92
C PRO A 27 -12.87 8.34 2.10
N GLU A 28 -13.77 8.47 3.07
CA GLU A 28 -13.58 9.33 4.25
C GLU A 28 -12.41 8.85 5.11
N GLU A 29 -12.26 7.54 5.33
CA GLU A 29 -11.10 6.97 6.02
C GLU A 29 -9.80 7.28 5.28
N VAL A 30 -9.79 7.19 3.94
CA VAL A 30 -8.64 7.54 3.12
C VAL A 30 -8.29 9.03 3.25
N GLU A 31 -9.28 9.92 3.12
CA GLU A 31 -9.06 11.36 3.27
C GLU A 31 -8.57 11.71 4.67
N ASN A 32 -9.14 11.11 5.71
CA ASN A 32 -8.76 11.35 7.10
C ASN A 32 -7.32 10.93 7.42
N VAL A 33 -6.82 9.89 6.75
CA VAL A 33 -5.45 9.40 6.91
C VAL A 33 -4.47 10.17 6.03
N LEU A 34 -4.80 10.40 4.75
CA LEU A 34 -3.85 10.99 3.78
C LEU A 34 -3.78 12.52 3.84
N ASN A 35 -4.78 13.20 4.42
CA ASN A 35 -4.68 14.64 4.68
C ASN A 35 -3.92 14.99 5.96
N GLN A 36 -3.45 14.00 6.73
CA GLN A 36 -2.69 14.25 7.95
C GLN A 36 -1.41 15.02 7.62
N LYS A 37 -1.23 16.16 8.28
CA LYS A 37 -0.11 17.09 8.04
C LYS A 37 1.13 16.77 8.88
N GLU A 38 1.11 15.66 9.59
CA GLU A 38 2.22 15.24 10.44
C GLU A 38 2.42 13.72 10.31
N GLY A 39 3.66 13.33 10.07
CA GLY A 39 4.10 11.95 10.07
C GLY A 39 4.04 11.30 8.69
N THR A 40 4.33 9.99 8.68
CA THR A 40 4.46 9.22 7.45
C THR A 40 3.40 8.12 7.36
N VAL A 41 2.80 7.97 6.18
CA VAL A 41 1.77 6.98 5.90
C VAL A 41 2.21 6.11 4.74
N LEU A 42 2.36 4.81 4.98
CA LEU A 42 2.57 3.82 3.93
C LEU A 42 1.22 3.24 3.49
N VAL A 43 0.87 3.44 2.23
CA VAL A 43 -0.36 2.97 1.61
C VAL A 43 -0.05 1.78 0.70
N ALA A 44 -0.70 0.65 0.97
CA ALA A 44 -0.68 -0.52 0.11
C ALA A 44 -1.99 -0.65 -0.67
N VAL A 45 -1.97 -0.44 -1.98
CA VAL A 45 -3.09 -0.77 -2.87
C VAL A 45 -3.03 -2.26 -3.16
N ASN A 46 -3.68 -3.04 -2.28
CA ASN A 46 -3.70 -4.50 -2.34
C ASN A 46 -4.59 -5.00 -3.49
N SER A 47 -4.41 -6.25 -3.89
CA SER A 47 -5.18 -6.89 -4.96
C SER A 47 -5.11 -8.41 -4.85
N VAL A 48 -6.07 -9.11 -5.46
CA VAL A 48 -6.03 -10.57 -5.62
C VAL A 48 -4.97 -11.06 -6.62
N CYS A 49 -4.31 -10.16 -7.35
CA CYS A 49 -3.35 -10.53 -8.38
C CYS A 49 -2.15 -11.34 -7.83
N GLY A 50 -1.65 -12.30 -8.61
CA GLY A 50 -0.53 -13.15 -8.21
C GLY A 50 0.75 -12.38 -7.86
N CYS A 51 1.03 -11.25 -8.52
CA CYS A 51 2.16 -10.39 -8.18
C CYS A 51 2.00 -9.68 -6.82
N ALA A 52 0.75 -9.44 -6.38
CA ALA A 52 0.50 -8.93 -5.03
C ALA A 52 0.81 -9.99 -3.97
N ALA A 53 0.44 -11.24 -4.23
CA ALA A 53 0.72 -12.38 -3.35
C ALA A 53 2.22 -12.73 -3.26
N ALA A 54 2.90 -12.79 -4.41
CA ALA A 54 4.26 -13.26 -4.48
C ALA A 54 5.30 -12.18 -4.14
N LYS A 55 4.99 -10.90 -4.38
CA LYS A 55 5.98 -9.82 -4.30
C LYS A 55 5.53 -8.68 -3.39
N ALA A 56 4.40 -8.03 -3.68
CA ALA A 56 4.02 -6.80 -2.96
C ALA A 56 3.80 -7.01 -1.45
N ARG A 57 2.94 -7.97 -1.07
CA ARG A 57 2.63 -8.24 0.36
C ARG A 57 3.85 -8.75 1.12
N PRO A 58 4.64 -9.72 0.61
CA PRO A 58 5.88 -10.12 1.26
C PRO A 58 6.89 -8.96 1.38
N ALA A 59 7.04 -8.12 0.35
CA ALA A 59 7.98 -6.99 0.38
C ALA A 59 7.61 -5.96 1.45
N LEU A 60 6.33 -5.59 1.55
CA LEU A 60 5.82 -4.68 2.58
C LEU A 60 6.13 -5.22 3.99
N LYS A 61 5.79 -6.49 4.24
CA LYS A 61 6.04 -7.14 5.54
C LYS A 61 7.52 -7.18 5.87
N MET A 62 8.37 -7.58 4.92
CA MET A 62 9.81 -7.66 5.13
C MET A 62 10.41 -6.29 5.37
N ALA A 63 10.10 -5.29 4.54
CA ALA A 63 10.61 -3.94 4.68
C ALA A 63 10.22 -3.33 6.04
N VAL A 64 8.95 -3.43 6.44
CA VAL A 64 8.50 -2.92 7.74
C VAL A 64 9.14 -3.67 8.92
N ALA A 65 9.32 -4.99 8.81
CA ALA A 65 9.93 -5.79 9.88
C ALA A 65 11.43 -5.51 10.05
N SER A 66 12.14 -5.29 8.94
CA SER A 66 13.61 -5.19 8.91
C SER A 66 14.18 -3.77 8.85
N SER A 67 13.34 -2.73 8.81
CA SER A 67 13.80 -1.33 8.83
C SER A 67 13.87 -0.78 10.25
N GLU A 68 14.91 0.00 10.55
CA GLU A 68 15.03 0.75 11.80
C GLU A 68 14.04 1.91 11.85
N LYS A 69 14.00 2.69 10.76
CA LYS A 69 12.98 3.73 10.56
C LYS A 69 11.75 3.13 9.90
N LYS A 70 10.57 3.49 10.40
CA LYS A 70 9.30 2.92 9.93
C LYS A 70 8.28 4.03 9.70
N PRO A 71 7.36 3.85 8.73
CA PRO A 71 6.22 4.72 8.59
C PRO A 71 5.39 4.76 9.88
N ALA A 72 4.91 5.95 10.25
CA ALA A 72 4.09 6.14 11.45
C ALA A 72 2.74 5.40 11.35
N LYS A 73 2.18 5.31 10.14
CA LYS A 73 0.97 4.54 9.83
C LYS A 73 1.19 3.61 8.65
N LEU A 74 0.60 2.42 8.77
CA LEU A 74 0.54 1.42 7.70
C LEU A 74 -0.93 1.23 7.36
N VAL A 75 -1.33 1.49 6.13
CA VAL A 75 -2.72 1.39 5.70
C VAL A 75 -2.86 0.66 4.38
N THR A 76 -4.01 0.02 4.14
CA THR A 76 -4.29 -0.70 2.90
C THR A 76 -5.70 -0.45 2.39
N VAL A 77 -5.81 -0.32 1.06
CA VAL A 77 -7.07 -0.36 0.32
C VAL A 77 -7.05 -1.56 -0.62
N PHE A 78 -8.19 -2.19 -0.89
CA PHE A 78 -8.23 -3.41 -1.70
C PHE A 78 -8.85 -3.17 -3.08
N ALA A 79 -8.00 -3.14 -4.11
CA ALA A 79 -8.42 -3.00 -5.50
C ALA A 79 -9.31 -4.18 -5.95
N GLY A 80 -10.55 -3.87 -6.32
CA GLY A 80 -11.57 -4.84 -6.72
C GLY A 80 -12.65 -5.10 -5.66
N MET A 81 -12.47 -4.61 -4.43
CA MET A 81 -13.47 -4.67 -3.36
C MET A 81 -13.96 -3.26 -3.01
N GLU A 82 -13.19 -2.48 -2.24
CA GLU A 82 -13.56 -1.13 -1.80
C GLU A 82 -13.24 -0.10 -2.88
N SER A 83 -13.99 -0.18 -3.98
CA SER A 83 -13.73 0.58 -5.22
C SER A 83 -13.65 2.10 -4.98
N GLU A 84 -14.49 2.63 -4.10
CA GLU A 84 -14.51 4.06 -3.76
C GLU A 84 -13.29 4.48 -2.92
N ALA A 85 -12.91 3.69 -1.91
CA ALA A 85 -11.69 3.93 -1.13
C ALA A 85 -10.44 3.86 -2.01
N VAL A 86 -10.38 2.88 -2.91
CA VAL A 86 -9.27 2.73 -3.88
C VAL A 86 -9.22 3.90 -4.85
N ALA A 87 -10.37 4.36 -5.35
CA ALA A 87 -10.44 5.53 -6.22
C ALA A 87 -9.94 6.77 -5.50
N LYS A 88 -10.38 6.99 -4.26
CA LYS A 88 -9.91 8.10 -3.43
C LYS A 88 -8.40 8.04 -3.19
N ALA A 89 -7.86 6.88 -2.82
CA ALA A 89 -6.42 6.71 -2.61
C ALA A 89 -5.62 7.04 -3.88
N ARG A 90 -6.14 6.70 -5.06
CA ARG A 90 -5.51 7.00 -6.36
C ARG A 90 -5.51 8.49 -6.70
N GLU A 91 -6.52 9.27 -6.26
CA GLU A 91 -6.52 10.73 -6.41
C GLU A 91 -5.31 11.37 -5.71
N PHE A 92 -4.97 10.88 -4.51
CA PHE A 92 -3.77 11.32 -3.76
C PHE A 92 -2.45 10.86 -4.39
N MET A 93 -2.49 9.84 -5.25
CA MET A 93 -1.30 9.29 -5.92
C MET A 93 -1.05 9.92 -7.30
N LEU A 94 -1.77 10.98 -7.69
CA LEU A 94 -1.50 11.68 -8.95
C LEU A 94 -0.09 12.33 -8.93
N PRO A 95 0.61 12.37 -10.08
CA PRO A 95 0.18 12.02 -11.43
C PRO A 95 0.39 10.55 -11.83
N TYR A 96 0.70 9.66 -10.88
CA TYR A 96 1.00 8.26 -11.20
C TYR A 96 -0.25 7.52 -11.70
N PRO A 97 -0.12 6.71 -12.77
CA PRO A 97 -1.27 6.03 -13.35
C PRO A 97 -1.83 4.98 -12.37
N PRO A 98 -3.16 4.78 -12.36
CA PRO A 98 -3.78 3.81 -11.47
C PRO A 98 -3.31 2.39 -11.83
N SER A 99 -2.61 1.75 -10.90
CA SER A 99 -2.17 0.36 -11.03
C SER A 99 -2.52 -0.46 -9.80
N SER A 100 -2.45 -1.78 -9.90
CA SER A 100 -2.60 -2.70 -8.76
C SER A 100 -1.86 -4.02 -9.01
N PRO A 101 -1.07 -4.51 -8.03
CA PRO A 101 -0.73 -3.85 -6.77
C PRO A 101 0.13 -2.59 -6.99
N SER A 102 0.05 -1.63 -6.07
CA SER A 102 0.96 -0.48 -6.00
C SER A 102 1.17 -0.07 -4.54
N ILE A 103 2.28 0.60 -4.26
CA ILE A 103 2.66 1.05 -2.92
C ILE A 103 2.99 2.54 -2.99
N ALA A 104 2.56 3.31 -2.00
CA ALA A 104 2.87 4.74 -1.90
C ALA A 104 3.27 5.10 -0.47
N LEU A 105 4.25 5.99 -0.33
CA LEU A 105 4.61 6.61 0.94
C LEU A 105 4.25 8.09 0.88
N PHE A 106 3.55 8.54 1.90
CA PHE A 106 3.22 9.93 2.13
C PHE A 106 3.97 10.45 3.35
N LYS A 107 4.35 11.72 3.30
CA LYS A 107 4.92 12.47 4.42
C LYS A 107 4.19 13.79 4.54
N ASP A 108 3.63 14.07 5.71
CA ASP A 108 2.92 15.32 6.00
C ASP A 108 1.80 15.64 4.99
N GLY A 109 1.20 14.59 4.44
CA GLY A 109 0.12 14.63 3.45
C GLY A 109 0.59 14.83 2.01
N GLU A 110 1.90 14.83 1.75
CA GLU A 110 2.49 14.88 0.41
C GLU A 110 3.00 13.51 -0.02
N LEU A 111 2.80 13.18 -1.29
CA LEU A 111 3.29 11.94 -1.88
C LEU A 111 4.79 12.04 -2.12
N VAL A 112 5.59 11.26 -1.40
CA VAL A 112 7.05 11.30 -1.47
C VAL A 112 7.68 10.11 -2.18
N HIS A 113 6.98 8.97 -2.22
CA HIS A 113 7.50 7.77 -2.91
C HIS A 113 6.36 6.90 -3.47
N VAL A 114 6.58 6.30 -4.63
CA VAL A 114 5.62 5.36 -5.26
C VAL A 114 6.35 4.19 -5.90
N ILE A 115 5.81 2.98 -5.70
CA ILE A 115 6.17 1.78 -6.42
C ILE A 115 4.94 1.31 -7.21
N GLU A 116 4.98 1.53 -8.51
CA GLU A 116 3.94 1.10 -9.44
C GLU A 116 3.99 -0.42 -9.72
N ARG A 117 2.89 -0.96 -10.24
CA ARG A 117 2.78 -2.39 -10.60
C ARG A 117 3.93 -2.87 -11.48
N HIS A 118 4.35 -2.10 -12.48
CA HIS A 118 5.40 -2.52 -13.41
C HIS A 118 6.75 -2.70 -12.71
N HIS A 119 7.04 -1.89 -11.68
CA HIS A 119 8.20 -2.09 -10.82
C HIS A 119 8.05 -3.36 -9.97
N ILE A 120 6.87 -3.63 -9.43
CA ILE A 120 6.62 -4.86 -8.65
C ILE A 120 6.74 -6.11 -9.53
N GLU A 121 6.18 -6.09 -10.74
CA GLU A 121 6.22 -7.22 -11.67
C GLU A 121 7.63 -7.47 -12.22
N GLY A 122 8.34 -6.41 -12.59
CA GLY A 122 9.65 -6.48 -13.24
C GLY A 122 10.85 -6.67 -12.31
N ASN A 123 10.68 -6.54 -10.99
CA ASN A 123 11.78 -6.69 -10.02
C ASN A 123 11.57 -7.90 -9.10
N ASP A 124 12.66 -8.40 -8.55
CA ASP A 124 12.64 -9.45 -7.52
C ASP A 124 12.28 -8.87 -6.15
N LEU A 125 11.85 -9.76 -5.25
CA LEU A 125 11.38 -9.41 -3.92
C LEU A 125 12.36 -8.52 -3.15
N THR A 126 13.63 -8.91 -3.09
CA THR A 126 14.69 -8.18 -2.38
C THR A 126 14.83 -6.75 -2.90
N ARG A 127 14.74 -6.55 -4.21
CA ARG A 127 14.89 -5.22 -4.81
C ARG A 127 13.71 -4.29 -4.49
N ILE A 128 12.51 -4.85 -4.31
CA ILE A 128 11.34 -4.10 -3.83
C ILE A 128 11.52 -3.76 -2.34
N VAL A 129 12.03 -4.70 -1.53
CA VAL A 129 12.37 -4.46 -0.12
C VAL A 129 13.39 -3.33 -0.01
N ASP A 130 14.54 -3.43 -0.66
CA ASP A 130 15.60 -2.41 -0.63
C ASP A 130 15.07 -1.02 -1.03
N ASN A 131 14.20 -0.98 -2.04
CA ASN A 131 13.57 0.26 -2.49
C ASN A 131 12.66 0.88 -1.41
N LEU A 132 11.86 0.05 -0.71
CA LEU A 132 11.03 0.50 0.41
C LEU A 132 11.89 0.94 1.60
N GLN A 133 12.94 0.19 1.94
CA GLN A 133 13.82 0.53 3.05
C GLN A 133 14.52 1.87 2.80
N GLY A 134 15.04 2.10 1.60
CA GLY A 134 15.64 3.39 1.23
C GLY A 134 14.65 4.56 1.36
N ALA A 135 13.39 4.37 0.93
CA ALA A 135 12.35 5.37 1.13
C ALA A 135 12.03 5.60 2.62
N PHE A 136 12.05 4.56 3.46
CA PHE A 136 11.83 4.70 4.89
C PHE A 136 13.01 5.43 5.56
N GLU A 137 14.25 5.14 5.18
CA GLU A 137 15.43 5.82 5.71
C GLU A 137 15.44 7.31 5.38
N GLU A 138 15.01 7.67 4.16
CA GLU A 138 14.97 9.06 3.69
C GLU A 138 13.83 9.87 4.30
N TYR A 139 12.62 9.31 4.37
CA TYR A 139 11.42 10.09 4.70
C TYR A 139 10.90 9.89 6.12
N CYS A 140 11.18 8.76 6.76
CA CYS A 140 10.73 8.46 8.13
C CYS A 140 11.78 8.84 9.19
#